data_AF-A0A9P9TIQ5-F1
#
_entry.id   AF-A0A9P9TIQ5-F1
#
_cell.length_a   1.000
_cell.length_b   1.000
_cell.length_c   1.000
_cell.angle_alpha   90.00
_cell.angle_beta   90.00
_cell.angle_gamma   90.00
#
_symmetry.space_group_name_H-M   'P 1'
#
loop_
_entity.id
_entity.type
_entity.pdbx_description
1 polymer ?
#
loop_
_entity_poly.entity_id
_entity_poly.type
_entity_poly.pdbx_seq_one_letter_code
_entity_poly.pdbx_strand_id
1 'polypeptide(L)'
;MAESRAAKGGNTASSAVTEMHQARQIQAKWTKKDDDIESELKNLETRRRELKTMRLMNWGQYEDWYSNAHKCIFVPLSKAWNLAFAESMQTKLPRELRDMIYGYVIDYSINHDLWSSTITYITGGEINCGVAGLSNLCDANSLPPILCPGYVGSAIEVEAVHALYSALRGHLTLGASAEYLHNVLSGDPFCAGFAPKEVVRSLNISCKLDHYRTRPLRHALTNDCNHTIEDTYYIDQARLKADLDEILSVKDKKHLRLRLILLQRNVRVAILHEAIEIIRDSRRTLITAGSNLDIQWAYNGQRGLFQQDRHSGHDWVRFQMGDEYFDRPREEWEELFTTFLRPASSQHSSSASLSELNMKNRLLEKTSIAARMEDGASRSRSSAATQRKTQT
;
A
#
# COMPACT_ATOMS: atom_id res chain seq x y z
N MET A 1 -85.68 -26.16 84.20
CA MET A 1 -85.52 -26.33 82.73
C MET A 1 -86.21 -25.17 82.06
N ALA A 2 -85.62 -24.63 80.99
CA ALA A 2 -86.06 -23.48 80.20
C ALA A 2 -85.97 -22.12 80.90
N GLU A 3 -84.92 -21.35 80.58
CA GLU A 3 -84.90 -19.89 80.34
C GLU A 3 -83.45 -19.36 80.45
N SER A 4 -82.66 -19.60 79.39
CA SER A 4 -81.38 -18.91 79.15
C SER A 4 -81.10 -18.88 77.65
N ARG A 5 -82.05 -18.35 76.88
CA ARG A 5 -81.93 -18.09 75.45
C ARG A 5 -82.81 -16.89 75.07
N ALA A 6 -82.45 -15.70 75.54
CA ALA A 6 -82.88 -14.46 74.92
C ALA A 6 -81.90 -13.34 75.33
N ALA A 7 -81.60 -12.43 74.41
CA ALA A 7 -80.75 -11.24 74.58
C ALA A 7 -79.21 -11.37 74.45
N LYS A 8 -78.70 -12.28 73.61
CA LYS A 8 -77.34 -12.15 73.01
C LYS A 8 -77.33 -11.98 71.48
N GLY A 9 -78.49 -11.71 70.88
CA GLY A 9 -78.64 -11.53 69.42
C GLY A 9 -78.61 -10.09 68.91
N GLY A 10 -78.60 -9.08 69.80
CA GLY A 10 -78.78 -7.67 69.42
C GLY A 10 -77.50 -6.88 69.13
N ASN A 11 -76.36 -7.21 69.75
CA ASN A 11 -75.10 -6.45 69.59
C ASN A 11 -74.14 -7.02 68.55
N THR A 12 -74.27 -8.30 68.20
CA THR A 12 -73.40 -8.96 67.23
C THR A 12 -73.67 -8.48 65.80
N ALA A 13 -74.94 -8.25 65.45
CA ALA A 13 -75.31 -7.71 64.15
C ALA A 13 -74.82 -6.25 63.96
N SER A 14 -74.92 -5.41 64.99
CA SER A 14 -74.45 -4.01 64.91
C SER A 14 -72.91 -3.92 64.84
N SER A 15 -72.17 -4.78 65.55
CA SER A 15 -70.70 -4.86 65.45
C SER A 15 -70.27 -5.32 64.06
N ALA A 16 -70.89 -6.38 63.54
CA ALA A 16 -70.60 -6.90 62.21
C ALA A 16 -70.86 -5.88 61.09
N VAL A 17 -71.92 -5.07 61.21
CA VAL A 17 -72.21 -3.98 60.25
C VAL A 17 -71.13 -2.89 60.32
N THR A 18 -70.68 -2.53 61.52
CA THR A 18 -69.64 -1.51 61.71
C THR A 18 -68.28 -1.99 61.17
N GLU A 19 -67.91 -3.24 61.45
CA GLU A 19 -66.71 -3.88 60.92
C GLU A 19 -66.76 -4.00 59.40
N MET A 20 -67.91 -4.35 58.82
CA MET A 20 -68.11 -4.37 57.37
C MET A 20 -67.94 -2.97 56.75
N HIS A 21 -68.46 -1.92 57.38
CA HIS A 21 -68.24 -0.54 56.92
C HIS A 21 -66.78 -0.12 57.00
N GLN A 22 -66.08 -0.45 58.09
CA GLN A 22 -64.65 -0.18 58.23
C GLN A 22 -63.83 -0.96 57.19
N ALA A 23 -64.13 -2.24 56.97
CA ALA A 23 -63.49 -3.07 55.95
C ALA A 23 -63.69 -2.48 54.54
N ARG A 24 -64.90 -2.00 54.21
CA ARG A 24 -65.17 -1.32 52.93
C ARG A 24 -64.39 -0.01 52.78
N GLN A 25 -64.30 0.78 53.84
CA GLN A 25 -63.50 2.01 53.83
C GLN A 25 -62.00 1.71 53.66
N ILE A 26 -61.50 0.68 54.33
CA ILE A 26 -60.11 0.21 54.19
C ILE A 26 -59.88 -0.28 52.76
N GLN A 27 -60.78 -1.11 52.22
CA GLN A 27 -60.70 -1.61 50.84
C GLN A 27 -60.68 -0.45 49.84
N ALA A 28 -61.58 0.53 49.97
CA ALA A 28 -61.58 1.70 49.09
C ALA A 28 -60.28 2.52 49.18
N LYS A 29 -59.67 2.62 50.37
CA LYS A 29 -58.34 3.25 50.54
C LYS A 29 -57.23 2.47 49.85
N TRP A 30 -57.26 1.13 49.90
CA TRP A 30 -56.28 0.29 49.21
C TRP A 30 -56.46 0.35 47.69
N THR A 31 -57.69 0.22 47.19
CA THR A 31 -57.96 0.36 45.75
C THR A 31 -57.50 1.71 45.22
N LYS A 32 -57.76 2.80 45.95
CA LYS A 32 -57.24 4.11 45.56
C LYS A 32 -55.71 4.16 45.54
N LYS A 33 -55.03 3.55 46.52
CA LYS A 33 -53.57 3.48 46.53
C LYS A 33 -53.03 2.65 45.35
N ASP A 34 -53.69 1.55 45.01
CA ASP A 34 -53.31 0.72 43.87
C ASP A 34 -53.48 1.49 42.55
N ASP A 35 -54.59 2.22 42.39
CA ASP A 35 -54.82 3.12 41.24
C ASP A 35 -53.76 4.23 41.16
N ASP A 36 -53.40 4.84 42.31
CA ASP A 36 -52.36 5.87 42.40
C ASP A 36 -51.00 5.28 41.99
N ILE A 37 -50.65 4.08 42.47
CA ILE A 37 -49.41 3.36 42.12
C ILE A 37 -49.38 3.00 40.62
N GLU A 38 -50.47 2.51 40.06
CA GLU A 38 -50.56 2.16 38.64
C GLU A 38 -50.39 3.42 37.76
N SER A 39 -50.97 4.55 38.18
CA SER A 39 -50.79 5.84 37.52
C SER A 39 -49.32 6.29 37.54
N GLU A 40 -48.64 6.11 38.69
CA GLU A 40 -47.23 6.46 38.86
C GLU A 40 -46.33 5.57 38.01
N LEU A 41 -46.58 4.26 37.98
CA LEU A 41 -45.86 3.31 37.12
C LEU A 41 -45.99 3.69 35.64
N LYS A 42 -47.19 4.04 35.18
CA LYS A 42 -47.41 4.48 33.80
C LYS A 42 -46.67 5.79 33.48
N ASN A 43 -46.63 6.72 34.41
CA ASN A 43 -45.88 7.97 34.28
C ASN A 43 -44.37 7.70 34.21
N LEU A 44 -43.84 6.82 35.06
CA LEU A 44 -42.43 6.43 35.07
C LEU A 44 -42.04 5.69 33.78
N GLU A 45 -42.89 4.81 33.26
CA GLU A 45 -42.67 4.17 31.96
C GLU A 45 -42.61 5.18 30.81
N THR A 46 -43.54 6.13 30.80
CA THR A 46 -43.57 7.21 29.80
C THR A 46 -42.27 8.01 29.88
N ARG A 47 -41.87 8.42 31.10
CA ARG A 47 -40.64 9.15 31.34
C ARG A 47 -39.39 8.36 30.92
N ARG A 48 -39.37 7.05 31.17
CA ARG A 48 -38.28 6.16 30.71
C ARG A 48 -38.18 6.14 29.19
N ARG A 49 -39.32 6.08 28.47
CA ARG A 49 -39.34 6.10 26.99
C ARG A 49 -38.85 7.45 26.45
N GLU A 50 -39.27 8.55 27.05
CA GLU A 50 -38.79 9.90 26.71
C GLU A 50 -37.28 10.02 26.89
N LEU A 51 -36.75 9.63 28.05
CA LEU A 51 -35.31 9.70 28.34
C LEU A 51 -34.49 8.81 27.39
N LYS A 52 -34.99 7.61 27.07
CA LYS A 52 -34.35 6.73 26.07
C LYS A 52 -34.30 7.40 24.70
N THR A 53 -35.36 8.07 24.29
CA THR A 53 -35.44 8.79 23.02
C THR A 53 -34.48 9.98 23.00
N MET A 54 -34.46 10.80 24.05
CA MET A 54 -33.51 11.92 24.16
C MET A 54 -32.06 11.44 24.14
N ARG A 55 -31.74 10.32 24.79
CA ARG A 55 -30.39 9.74 24.75
C ARG A 55 -29.98 9.35 23.33
N LEU A 56 -30.88 8.73 22.56
CA LEU A 56 -30.60 8.36 21.16
C LEU A 56 -30.43 9.60 20.27
N MET A 57 -31.27 10.63 20.46
CA MET A 57 -31.13 11.90 19.71
C MET A 57 -29.81 12.60 20.03
N ASN A 58 -29.45 12.71 21.31
CA ASN A 58 -28.17 13.32 21.72
C ASN A 58 -26.97 12.51 21.22
N TRP A 59 -27.08 11.17 21.18
CA TRP A 59 -26.03 10.33 20.60
C TRP A 59 -25.89 10.57 19.09
N GLY A 60 -27.00 10.65 18.35
CA GLY A 60 -26.98 10.99 16.93
C GLY A 60 -26.38 12.37 16.66
N GLN A 61 -26.75 13.37 17.45
CA GLN A 61 -26.16 14.72 17.36
C GLN A 61 -24.69 14.76 17.74
N TYR A 62 -24.27 13.98 18.74
CA TYR A 62 -22.87 13.87 19.13
C TYR A 62 -22.05 13.18 18.03
N GLU A 63 -22.55 12.08 17.46
CA GLU A 63 -21.92 11.40 16.33
C GLU A 63 -21.84 12.30 15.10
N ASP A 64 -22.92 13.03 14.79
CA ASP A 64 -22.94 14.00 13.70
C ASP A 64 -21.96 15.14 13.96
N TRP A 65 -21.90 15.67 15.18
CA TRP A 65 -20.96 16.73 15.52
C TRP A 65 -19.53 16.22 15.51
N TYR A 66 -19.23 15.07 16.09
CA TYR A 66 -17.88 14.51 16.15
C TYR A 66 -17.39 14.09 14.76
N SER A 67 -18.23 13.40 13.99
CA SER A 67 -17.91 12.93 12.64
C SER A 67 -17.83 14.08 11.63
N ASN A 68 -18.69 15.11 11.76
CA ASN A 68 -18.65 16.27 10.86
C ASN A 68 -17.73 17.39 11.33
N ALA A 69 -17.36 17.48 12.62
CA ALA A 69 -16.45 18.52 13.11
C ALA A 69 -15.10 18.45 12.38
N HIS A 70 -14.61 17.24 12.10
CA HIS A 70 -13.42 17.05 11.27
C HIS A 70 -13.54 17.77 9.92
N LYS A 71 -14.60 17.47 9.16
CA LYS A 71 -14.80 18.02 7.81
C LYS A 71 -15.21 19.49 7.80
N CYS A 72 -16.02 19.93 8.77
CA CYS A 72 -16.61 21.27 8.80
C CYS A 72 -15.74 22.30 9.54
N ILE A 73 -14.90 21.88 10.48
CA ILE A 73 -14.10 22.78 11.32
C ILE A 73 -12.61 22.55 11.08
N PHE A 74 -12.13 21.33 11.30
CA PHE A 74 -10.69 21.05 11.28
C PHE A 74 -10.09 21.11 9.87
N VAL A 75 -10.75 20.55 8.86
CA VAL A 75 -10.28 20.59 7.46
C VAL A 75 -10.16 22.03 6.95
N PRO A 76 -11.18 22.90 7.05
CA PRO A 76 -11.05 24.30 6.63
C PRO A 76 -9.97 25.06 7.40
N LEU A 77 -9.87 24.88 8.72
CA LEU A 77 -8.83 25.52 9.54
C LEU A 77 -7.43 25.07 9.12
N SER A 78 -7.25 23.76 8.89
CA SER A 78 -5.99 23.18 8.41
C SER A 78 -5.62 23.71 7.03
N LYS A 79 -6.57 23.79 6.09
CA LYS A 79 -6.33 24.38 4.76
C LYS A 79 -5.87 25.83 4.87
N ALA A 80 -6.59 26.65 5.62
CA ALA A 80 -6.26 28.07 5.81
C ALA A 80 -4.87 28.26 6.45
N TRP A 81 -4.55 27.47 7.47
CA TRP A 81 -3.26 27.53 8.14
C TRP A 81 -2.11 27.09 7.22
N ASN A 82 -2.26 25.96 6.51
CA ASN A 82 -1.23 25.44 5.60
C ASN A 82 -0.99 26.40 4.43
N LEU A 83 -2.04 27.02 3.89
CA LEU A 83 -1.92 28.03 2.83
C LEU A 83 -1.10 29.23 3.30
N ALA A 84 -1.45 29.81 4.45
CA ALA A 84 -0.73 30.95 5.01
C ALA A 84 0.74 30.60 5.35
N PHE A 85 0.97 29.39 5.85
CA PHE A 85 2.32 28.88 6.11
C PHE A 85 3.13 28.72 4.82
N ALA A 86 2.53 28.12 3.78
CA ALA A 86 3.15 27.91 2.47
C ALA A 86 3.51 29.24 1.80
N GLU A 87 2.61 30.24 1.84
CA GLU A 87 2.88 31.60 1.38
C GLU A 87 4.05 32.25 2.15
N SER A 88 4.07 32.12 3.47
CA SER A 88 5.17 32.63 4.30
C SER A 88 6.49 31.92 3.99
N MET A 89 6.48 30.62 3.71
CA MET A 89 7.67 29.88 3.29
C MET A 89 8.18 30.38 1.94
N GLN A 90 7.28 30.53 0.97
CA GLN A 90 7.64 30.95 -0.38
C GLN A 90 8.25 32.36 -0.41
N THR A 91 7.73 33.26 0.42
CA THR A 91 8.17 34.67 0.48
C THR A 91 9.43 34.90 1.31
N LYS A 92 9.65 34.11 2.38
CA LYS A 92 10.74 34.36 3.34
C LYS A 92 11.93 33.42 3.19
N LEU A 93 11.74 32.23 2.62
CA LEU A 93 12.79 31.23 2.54
C LEU A 93 13.30 31.11 1.10
N PRO A 94 14.63 31.05 0.90
CA PRO A 94 15.20 30.66 -0.38
C PRO A 94 14.85 29.20 -0.71
N ARG A 95 14.96 28.84 -1.99
CA ARG A 95 14.52 27.54 -2.51
C ARG A 95 15.17 26.37 -1.78
N GLU A 96 16.44 26.48 -1.49
CA GLU A 96 17.26 25.44 -0.86
C GLU A 96 16.75 25.09 0.55
N LEU A 97 16.35 26.10 1.33
CA LEU A 97 15.77 25.86 2.67
C LEU A 97 14.37 25.25 2.58
N ARG A 98 13.59 25.60 1.56
CA ARG A 98 12.28 24.97 1.32
C ARG A 98 12.44 23.50 0.95
N ASP A 99 13.38 23.16 0.07
CA ASP A 99 13.68 21.77 -0.30
C ASP A 99 14.11 20.93 0.91
N MET A 100 14.85 21.51 1.87
CA MET A 100 15.17 20.84 3.14
C MET A 100 13.91 20.54 3.97
N ILE A 101 12.97 21.49 4.04
CA ILE A 101 11.70 21.32 4.74
C ILE A 101 10.86 20.23 4.05
N TYR A 102 10.75 20.26 2.72
CA TYR A 102 10.06 19.23 1.97
C TYR A 102 10.67 17.85 2.20
N GLY A 103 12.00 17.74 2.12
CA GLY A 103 12.72 16.51 2.41
C GLY A 103 12.41 15.97 3.80
N TYR A 104 12.43 16.82 4.83
CA TYR A 104 12.10 16.42 6.20
C TYR A 104 10.65 15.96 6.33
N VAL A 105 9.68 16.73 5.81
CA VAL A 105 8.26 16.40 5.90
C VAL A 105 7.95 15.10 5.16
N ILE A 106 8.53 14.90 3.98
CA ILE A 106 8.34 13.69 3.18
C ILE A 106 8.98 12.47 3.84
N ASP A 107 10.21 12.60 4.33
CA ASP A 107 10.89 11.50 5.02
C ASP A 107 10.13 11.08 6.28
N TYR A 108 9.67 12.06 7.07
CA TYR A 108 8.78 11.81 8.20
C TYR A 108 7.48 11.11 7.75
N SER A 109 6.87 11.58 6.66
CA SER A 109 5.62 11.04 6.11
C SER A 109 5.72 9.57 5.71
N ILE A 110 6.85 9.18 5.13
CA ILE A 110 7.06 7.83 4.62
C ILE A 110 7.53 6.90 5.73
N ASN A 111 8.39 7.36 6.65
CA ASN A 111 8.96 6.51 7.70
C ASN A 111 8.01 6.28 8.90
N HIS A 112 7.02 7.14 9.12
CA HIS A 112 6.07 6.98 10.23
C HIS A 112 4.80 6.19 9.88
N ASP A 113 4.79 5.44 8.77
CA ASP A 113 3.72 4.54 8.29
C ASP A 113 2.32 5.15 8.07
N LEU A 114 2.05 6.38 8.54
CA LEU A 114 0.75 7.03 8.44
C LEU A 114 0.30 7.22 6.98
N TRP A 115 1.25 7.54 6.09
CA TRP A 115 0.97 7.84 4.69
C TRP A 115 1.78 7.00 3.70
N SER A 116 2.66 6.14 4.22
CA SER A 116 3.61 5.36 3.41
C SER A 116 2.92 4.52 2.34
N SER A 117 1.83 3.84 2.70
CA SER A 117 1.05 3.01 1.77
C SER A 117 0.38 3.86 0.68
N THR A 118 -0.33 4.93 1.05
CA THR A 118 -1.02 5.82 0.10
C THR A 118 -0.03 6.48 -0.87
N ILE A 119 1.07 7.04 -0.37
CA ILE A 119 2.12 7.63 -1.21
C ILE A 119 2.69 6.57 -2.16
N THR A 120 2.95 5.35 -1.66
CA THR A 120 3.46 4.24 -2.48
C THR A 120 2.47 3.85 -3.58
N TYR A 121 1.18 3.75 -3.28
CA TYR A 121 0.16 3.38 -4.28
C TYR A 121 -0.06 4.46 -5.34
N ILE A 122 -0.03 5.73 -4.95
CA ILE A 122 -0.14 6.87 -5.87
C ILE A 122 1.10 6.95 -6.76
N THR A 123 2.29 6.97 -6.15
CA THR A 123 3.55 7.06 -6.89
C THR A 123 3.79 5.81 -7.75
N GLY A 124 3.34 4.64 -7.31
CA GLY A 124 3.35 3.36 -8.04
C GLY A 124 2.28 3.23 -9.13
N GLY A 125 1.45 4.27 -9.34
CA GLY A 125 0.49 4.34 -10.43
C GLY A 125 -0.74 3.44 -10.27
N GLU A 126 -0.89 2.81 -9.10
CA GLU A 126 -2.06 1.98 -8.74
C GLU A 126 -3.28 2.84 -8.45
N ILE A 127 -3.05 4.03 -7.89
CA ILE A 127 -4.09 5.03 -7.63
C ILE A 127 -3.82 6.24 -8.53
N ASN A 128 -4.71 6.48 -9.49
CA ASN A 128 -4.74 7.72 -10.24
C ASN A 128 -5.85 8.61 -9.68
N CYS A 129 -5.48 9.60 -8.88
CA CYS A 129 -6.41 10.58 -8.35
C CYS A 129 -6.40 11.83 -9.20
N GLY A 130 -7.57 12.23 -9.71
CA GLY A 130 -7.78 13.61 -10.10
C GLY A 130 -7.73 14.54 -8.87
N VAL A 131 -7.76 15.86 -9.11
CA VAL A 131 -7.69 16.90 -8.07
C VAL A 131 -8.67 16.65 -6.91
N ALA A 132 -9.92 16.26 -7.22
CA ALA A 132 -10.92 15.95 -6.19
C ALA A 132 -10.55 14.71 -5.35
N GLY A 133 -9.94 13.69 -5.97
CA GLY A 133 -9.46 12.50 -5.27
C GLY A 133 -8.34 12.83 -4.29
N LEU A 134 -7.37 13.66 -4.71
CA LEU A 134 -6.28 14.12 -3.84
C LEU A 134 -6.81 14.93 -2.66
N SER A 135 -7.73 15.88 -2.90
CA SER A 135 -8.35 16.63 -1.81
C SER A 135 -9.04 15.70 -0.82
N ASN A 136 -9.78 14.69 -1.29
CA ASN A 136 -10.45 13.73 -0.41
C ASN A 136 -9.46 12.91 0.43
N LEU A 137 -8.33 12.50 -0.15
CA LEU A 137 -7.27 11.79 0.58
C LEU A 137 -6.61 12.67 1.65
N CYS A 138 -6.34 13.94 1.34
CA CYS A 138 -5.81 14.90 2.30
C CYS A 138 -6.83 15.25 3.40
N ASP A 139 -8.10 15.46 3.04
CA ASP A 139 -9.20 15.73 3.99
C ASP A 139 -9.41 14.54 4.94
N ALA A 140 -9.19 13.30 4.46
CA ALA A 140 -9.21 12.07 5.26
C ALA A 140 -7.90 11.78 5.99
N ASN A 141 -6.91 12.69 5.97
CA ASN A 141 -5.58 12.52 6.55
C ASN A 141 -4.86 11.24 6.06
N SER A 142 -5.15 10.80 4.83
CA SER A 142 -4.54 9.64 4.17
C SER A 142 -3.37 10.03 3.27
N LEU A 143 -3.20 11.33 3.00
CA LEU A 143 -2.11 11.91 2.23
C LEU A 143 -1.62 13.19 2.95
N PRO A 144 -0.30 13.48 2.97
CA PRO A 144 0.22 14.71 3.55
C PRO A 144 -0.37 15.96 2.87
N PRO A 145 -0.87 16.95 3.62
CA PRO A 145 -1.41 18.19 3.06
C PRO A 145 -0.47 18.94 2.10
N ILE A 146 0.84 18.79 2.27
CA ILE A 146 1.86 19.44 1.42
C ILE A 146 1.86 18.95 -0.03
N LEU A 147 1.25 17.80 -0.30
CA LEU A 147 1.10 17.22 -1.65
C LEU A 147 -0.27 17.52 -2.28
N CYS A 148 -1.03 18.46 -1.70
CA CYS A 148 -2.38 18.81 -2.15
C CYS A 148 -2.49 20.31 -2.48
N PRO A 149 -3.00 20.69 -3.67
CA PRO A 149 -3.02 22.09 -4.08
C PRO A 149 -3.96 22.92 -3.20
N GLY A 150 -5.06 22.32 -2.74
CA GLY A 150 -6.05 22.98 -1.87
C GLY A 150 -5.55 23.29 -0.47
N TYR A 151 -4.36 22.81 -0.09
CA TYR A 151 -3.75 23.05 1.22
C TYR A 151 -2.52 23.95 1.16
N VAL A 152 -1.73 23.90 0.09
CA VAL A 152 -0.48 24.67 0.01
C VAL A 152 -0.36 25.56 -1.24
N GLY A 153 -1.34 25.48 -2.15
CA GLY A 153 -1.29 26.14 -3.45
C GLY A 153 -0.41 25.40 -4.45
N SER A 154 -0.71 25.59 -5.74
CA SER A 154 -0.06 24.83 -6.83
C SER A 154 1.46 25.05 -6.91
N ALA A 155 1.94 26.26 -6.60
CA ALA A 155 3.37 26.54 -6.67
C ALA A 155 4.16 25.66 -5.70
N ILE A 156 3.74 25.58 -4.44
CA ILE A 156 4.41 24.82 -3.38
C ILE A 156 4.19 23.32 -3.57
N GLU A 157 3.01 22.91 -4.01
CA GLU A 157 2.73 21.52 -4.36
C GLU A 157 3.72 20.99 -5.41
N VAL A 158 3.97 21.74 -6.49
CA VAL A 158 4.95 21.35 -7.53
C VAL A 158 6.34 21.17 -6.90
N GLU A 159 6.77 22.09 -6.03
CA GLU A 159 8.06 21.98 -5.36
C GLU A 159 8.14 20.73 -4.48
N ALA A 160 7.07 20.45 -3.72
CA ALA A 160 6.97 19.31 -2.81
C ALA A 160 6.92 17.97 -3.56
N VAL A 161 6.15 17.86 -4.64
CA VAL A 161 6.11 16.66 -5.50
C VAL A 161 7.47 16.41 -6.13
N HIS A 162 8.16 17.45 -6.59
CA HIS A 162 9.52 17.31 -7.09
C HIS A 162 10.49 16.81 -6.00
N ALA A 163 10.38 17.34 -4.78
CA ALA A 163 11.17 16.90 -3.64
C ALA A 163 10.86 15.43 -3.26
N LEU A 164 9.59 15.00 -3.35
CA LEU A 164 9.18 13.61 -3.13
C LEU A 164 9.91 12.65 -4.06
N TYR A 165 9.83 12.88 -5.37
CA TYR A 165 10.54 12.02 -6.34
C TYR A 165 12.07 12.10 -6.21
N SER A 166 12.60 13.22 -5.71
CA SER A 166 14.03 13.36 -5.42
C SER A 166 14.46 12.59 -4.17
N ALA A 167 13.60 12.49 -3.14
CA ALA A 167 13.85 11.71 -1.94
C ALA A 167 13.83 10.20 -2.21
N LEU A 168 13.04 9.74 -3.20
CA LEU A 168 13.00 8.36 -3.69
C LEU A 168 14.30 7.90 -4.40
N ARG A 169 15.38 8.69 -4.34
CA ARG A 169 16.73 8.30 -4.81
C ARG A 169 17.55 7.59 -3.73
N GLY A 170 17.10 7.61 -2.46
CA GLY A 170 17.83 7.11 -1.29
C GLY A 170 17.34 5.76 -0.76
N HIS A 171 16.88 5.76 0.50
CA HIS A 171 16.38 4.56 1.20
C HIS A 171 15.09 3.99 0.60
N LEU A 172 14.33 4.85 -0.07
CA LEU A 172 13.06 4.54 -0.67
C LEU A 172 13.25 4.47 -2.17
N THR A 173 12.72 3.42 -2.78
CA THR A 173 12.82 3.19 -4.23
C THR A 173 11.42 3.20 -4.79
N LEU A 174 11.20 3.91 -5.90
CA LEU A 174 9.89 3.97 -6.53
C LEU A 174 9.48 2.55 -6.95
N GLY A 175 8.46 2.00 -6.30
CA GLY A 175 7.95 0.67 -6.59
C GLY A 175 6.80 0.73 -7.58
N ALA A 176 6.83 -0.10 -8.63
CA ALA A 176 5.77 -0.17 -9.62
C ALA A 176 5.51 -1.62 -10.05
N SER A 177 4.26 -1.92 -10.43
CA SER A 177 3.97 -3.08 -11.29
C SER A 177 4.31 -2.72 -12.72
N ALA A 178 4.79 -3.67 -13.52
CA ALA A 178 5.07 -3.45 -14.94
C ALA A 178 3.84 -2.86 -15.69
N GLU A 179 2.64 -3.34 -15.35
CA GLU A 179 1.38 -2.89 -15.96
C GLU A 179 1.00 -1.43 -15.66
N TYR A 180 1.64 -0.80 -14.66
CA TYR A 180 1.39 0.59 -14.27
C TYR A 180 2.54 1.53 -14.65
N LEU A 181 3.58 1.05 -15.34
CA LEU A 181 4.76 1.87 -15.65
C LEU A 181 4.42 3.15 -16.42
N HIS A 182 3.45 3.09 -17.33
CA HIS A 182 2.97 4.27 -18.04
C HIS A 182 2.43 5.34 -17.08
N ASN A 183 1.57 4.94 -16.14
CA ASN A 183 1.01 5.86 -15.14
C ASN A 183 2.11 6.41 -14.21
N VAL A 184 3.09 5.58 -13.86
CA VAL A 184 4.19 5.94 -12.96
C VAL A 184 5.15 6.94 -13.59
N LEU A 185 5.48 6.77 -14.87
CA LEU A 185 6.53 7.53 -15.55
C LEU A 185 5.99 8.72 -16.34
N SER A 186 4.86 8.52 -17.02
CA SER A 186 4.25 9.51 -17.91
C SER A 186 2.98 10.15 -17.34
N GLY A 187 2.41 9.61 -16.27
CA GLY A 187 1.28 10.21 -15.57
C GLY A 187 1.68 11.39 -14.68
N ASP A 188 0.67 12.08 -14.15
CA ASP A 188 0.78 13.13 -13.14
C ASP A 188 -0.14 12.78 -11.96
N PRO A 189 0.27 11.82 -11.12
CA PRO A 189 -0.62 11.23 -10.11
C PRO A 189 -0.97 12.21 -8.97
N PHE A 190 -0.25 13.34 -8.89
CA PHE A 190 -0.50 14.42 -7.94
C PHE A 190 -1.14 15.65 -8.59
N CYS A 191 -1.50 15.62 -9.89
CA CYS A 191 -2.07 16.76 -10.61
C CYS A 191 -1.23 18.06 -10.50
N ALA A 192 0.09 17.93 -10.31
CA ALA A 192 1.00 19.04 -10.09
C ALA A 192 1.57 19.62 -11.39
N GLY A 193 1.16 19.10 -12.56
CA GLY A 193 1.77 19.42 -13.85
C GLY A 193 3.18 18.85 -13.98
N PHE A 194 3.47 17.74 -13.29
CA PHE A 194 4.80 17.18 -13.15
C PHE A 194 4.89 15.76 -13.74
N ALA A 195 5.91 15.51 -14.57
CA ALA A 195 6.14 14.20 -15.18
C ALA A 195 7.32 13.46 -14.49
N PRO A 196 7.08 12.35 -13.78
CA PRO A 196 8.12 11.65 -13.01
C PRO A 196 9.33 11.17 -13.83
N LYS A 197 9.13 10.82 -15.10
CA LYS A 197 10.22 10.42 -16.02
C LYS A 197 11.32 11.46 -16.22
N GLU A 198 11.09 12.71 -15.81
CA GLU A 198 12.09 13.77 -15.89
C GLU A 198 13.11 13.73 -14.74
N VAL A 199 12.74 13.17 -13.59
CA VAL A 199 13.57 13.24 -12.37
C VAL A 199 13.90 11.89 -11.75
N VAL A 200 13.16 10.83 -12.08
CA VAL A 200 13.34 9.50 -11.47
C VAL A 200 14.77 9.00 -11.67
N ARG A 201 15.40 8.50 -10.59
CA ARG A 201 16.75 7.88 -10.65
C ARG A 201 16.84 6.50 -10.03
N SER A 202 15.81 6.08 -9.31
CA SER A 202 15.73 4.72 -8.78
C SER A 202 14.33 4.17 -8.98
N LEU A 203 14.22 3.02 -9.62
CA LEU A 203 12.94 2.38 -9.93
C LEU A 203 13.04 0.88 -9.65
N ASN A 204 12.06 0.33 -8.92
CA ASN A 204 11.87 -1.08 -8.66
C ASN A 204 10.59 -1.54 -9.35
N ILE A 205 10.74 -2.41 -10.35
CA ILE A 205 9.63 -2.90 -11.15
C ILE A 205 9.37 -4.35 -10.76
N SER A 206 8.14 -4.63 -10.37
CA SER A 206 7.63 -5.99 -10.20
C SER A 206 6.85 -6.39 -11.45
N CYS A 207 7.35 -7.38 -12.16
CA CYS A 207 6.75 -7.87 -13.39
C CYS A 207 6.14 -9.25 -13.13
N LYS A 208 4.84 -9.30 -12.82
CA LYS A 208 4.10 -10.55 -12.65
C LYS A 208 3.88 -11.19 -14.01
N LEU A 209 4.78 -12.07 -14.44
CA LEU A 209 4.71 -12.72 -15.76
C LEU A 209 3.40 -13.48 -15.98
N ASP A 210 2.78 -13.97 -14.91
CA ASP A 210 1.46 -14.60 -14.99
C ASP A 210 0.32 -13.66 -15.44
N HIS A 211 0.44 -12.35 -15.23
CA HIS A 211 -0.56 -11.35 -15.66
C HIS A 211 -0.52 -11.10 -17.17
N TYR A 212 0.63 -11.40 -17.80
CA TYR A 212 0.82 -11.28 -19.24
C TYR A 212 0.42 -12.54 -19.98
N ARG A 213 -0.14 -13.55 -19.31
CA ARG A 213 -0.50 -14.79 -19.99
C ARG A 213 -1.64 -14.57 -20.98
N THR A 214 -1.45 -15.09 -22.19
CA THR A 214 -2.54 -15.25 -23.15
C THR A 214 -3.64 -16.10 -22.52
N ARG A 215 -4.90 -15.75 -22.78
CA ARG A 215 -6.02 -16.52 -22.22
C ARG A 215 -5.93 -17.96 -22.72
N PRO A 216 -6.14 -18.97 -21.85
CA PRO A 216 -6.20 -20.34 -22.32
C PRO A 216 -7.31 -20.47 -23.37
N LEU A 217 -7.03 -21.24 -24.41
CA LEU A 217 -7.99 -21.54 -25.46
C LEU A 217 -9.27 -22.12 -24.82
N ARG A 218 -10.44 -21.66 -25.29
CA ARG A 218 -11.75 -22.04 -24.71
C ARG A 218 -12.21 -23.47 -25.04
N HIS A 219 -11.33 -24.31 -25.59
CA HIS A 219 -11.63 -25.69 -25.94
C HIS A 219 -10.42 -26.58 -25.65
N ALA A 220 -10.68 -27.87 -25.46
CA ALA A 220 -9.62 -28.85 -25.31
C ALA A 220 -8.80 -28.92 -26.60
N LEU A 221 -7.48 -28.91 -26.47
CA LEU A 221 -6.57 -29.20 -27.57
C LEU A 221 -6.80 -30.66 -27.99
N THR A 222 -7.41 -30.88 -29.16
CA THR A 222 -7.61 -32.20 -29.77
C THR A 222 -6.66 -32.36 -30.95
N ASN A 223 -6.42 -33.58 -31.42
CA ASN A 223 -5.54 -33.79 -32.59
C ASN A 223 -6.04 -33.09 -33.87
N ASP A 224 -7.32 -32.67 -33.89
CA ASP A 224 -7.96 -31.97 -35.01
C ASP A 224 -7.92 -30.44 -34.86
N CYS A 225 -7.34 -29.91 -33.77
CA CYS A 225 -7.23 -28.47 -33.59
C CYS A 225 -6.04 -27.92 -34.40
N ASN A 226 -6.31 -27.05 -35.37
CA ASN A 226 -5.28 -26.34 -36.14
C ASN A 226 -4.78 -25.10 -35.38
N HIS A 227 -4.20 -25.30 -34.21
CA HIS A 227 -3.49 -24.24 -33.49
C HIS A 227 -2.05 -24.20 -33.92
N THR A 228 -1.57 -23.00 -34.19
CA THR A 228 -0.14 -22.75 -34.35
C THR A 228 0.55 -22.86 -32.98
N ILE A 229 1.86 -23.06 -32.97
CA ILE A 229 2.64 -23.02 -31.73
C ILE A 229 2.48 -21.65 -31.04
N GLU A 230 2.26 -20.58 -31.82
CA GLU A 230 1.94 -19.22 -31.35
C GLU A 230 0.59 -19.14 -30.61
N ASP A 231 -0.43 -19.89 -31.05
CA ASP A 231 -1.72 -20.03 -30.35
C ASP A 231 -1.59 -20.77 -29.00
N THR A 232 -0.45 -21.44 -28.78
CA THR A 232 -0.11 -22.15 -27.53
C THR A 232 0.93 -21.41 -26.67
N TYR A 233 1.54 -20.33 -27.19
CA TYR A 233 2.59 -19.59 -26.48
C TYR A 233 2.03 -18.70 -25.38
N TYR A 234 2.82 -18.61 -24.31
CA TYR A 234 2.30 -18.53 -22.95
C TYR A 234 2.17 -17.08 -22.43
N ILE A 235 2.76 -16.08 -23.10
CA ILE A 235 2.64 -14.65 -22.76
C ILE A 235 2.30 -13.76 -23.96
N ASP A 236 1.53 -12.71 -23.71
CA ASP A 236 1.27 -11.60 -24.62
C ASP A 236 2.53 -10.73 -24.71
N GLN A 237 3.41 -11.11 -25.63
CA GLN A 237 4.73 -10.49 -25.81
C GLN A 237 4.62 -9.01 -26.17
N ALA A 238 3.63 -8.65 -27.00
CA ALA A 238 3.41 -7.28 -27.44
C ALA A 238 3.05 -6.38 -26.25
N ARG A 239 2.14 -6.84 -25.38
CA ARG A 239 1.77 -6.11 -24.17
C ARG A 239 2.93 -5.99 -23.19
N LEU A 240 3.64 -7.08 -22.91
CA LEU A 240 4.80 -7.05 -22.00
C LEU A 240 5.89 -6.11 -22.51
N LYS A 241 6.16 -6.14 -23.81
CA LYS A 241 7.11 -5.24 -24.46
C LYS A 241 6.68 -3.78 -24.33
N ALA A 242 5.43 -3.47 -24.65
CA ALA A 242 4.91 -2.10 -24.55
C ALA A 242 5.04 -1.53 -23.14
N ASP A 243 4.67 -2.31 -22.12
CA ASP A 243 4.74 -1.89 -20.71
C ASP A 243 6.20 -1.64 -20.26
N LEU A 244 7.13 -2.55 -20.60
CA LEU A 244 8.53 -2.44 -20.20
C LEU A 244 9.30 -1.39 -21.01
N ASP A 245 8.94 -1.16 -22.28
CA ASP A 245 9.57 -0.14 -23.12
C ASP A 245 9.27 1.29 -22.62
N GLU A 246 8.25 1.49 -21.79
CA GLU A 246 8.00 2.78 -21.12
C GLU A 246 9.20 3.25 -20.28
N ILE A 247 10.03 2.33 -19.76
CA ILE A 247 11.27 2.66 -19.03
C ILE A 247 12.23 3.46 -19.92
N LEU A 248 12.20 3.23 -21.24
CA LEU A 248 13.02 3.94 -22.21
C LEU A 248 12.58 5.41 -22.37
N SER A 249 11.38 5.78 -21.90
CA SER A 249 10.91 7.18 -21.88
C SER A 249 11.62 8.05 -20.84
N VAL A 250 12.31 7.45 -19.86
CA VAL A 250 13.08 8.20 -18.85
C VAL A 250 14.13 9.07 -19.54
N LYS A 251 14.06 10.38 -19.31
CA LYS A 251 14.83 11.39 -20.05
C LYS A 251 16.33 11.21 -19.86
N ASP A 252 16.75 11.07 -18.60
CA ASP A 252 18.14 10.89 -18.23
C ASP A 252 18.38 9.50 -17.62
N LYS A 253 18.88 8.61 -18.46
CA LYS A 253 19.18 7.21 -18.13
C LYS A 253 20.54 7.07 -17.43
N LYS A 254 21.40 8.09 -17.47
CA LYS A 254 22.73 8.02 -16.88
C LYS A 254 22.61 7.86 -15.37
N HIS A 255 23.24 6.81 -14.82
CA HIS A 255 23.17 6.45 -13.41
C HIS A 255 21.75 6.11 -12.89
N LEU A 256 20.79 5.86 -13.79
CA LEU A 256 19.48 5.33 -13.40
C LEU A 256 19.68 3.95 -12.76
N ARG A 257 19.25 3.78 -11.52
CA ARG A 257 19.23 2.49 -10.82
C ARG A 257 17.90 1.81 -11.06
N LEU A 258 17.90 0.70 -11.77
CA LEU A 258 16.71 -0.05 -12.10
C LEU A 258 16.83 -1.46 -11.52
N ARG A 259 15.85 -1.86 -10.71
CA ARG A 259 15.66 -3.25 -10.31
C ARG A 259 14.41 -3.79 -10.99
N LEU A 260 14.53 -4.85 -11.78
CA LEU A 260 13.41 -5.54 -12.41
C LEU A 260 13.27 -6.94 -11.80
N ILE A 261 12.15 -7.22 -11.15
CA ILE A 261 11.85 -8.52 -10.56
C ILE A 261 10.80 -9.22 -11.40
N LEU A 262 11.19 -10.27 -12.10
CA LEU A 262 10.33 -11.16 -12.86
C LEU A 262 9.68 -12.18 -11.90
N LEU A 263 8.38 -12.05 -11.66
CA LEU A 263 7.63 -12.88 -10.72
C LEU A 263 6.83 -13.95 -11.46
N GLN A 264 7.04 -15.21 -11.09
CA GLN A 264 6.23 -16.36 -11.54
C GLN A 264 5.61 -17.12 -10.38
N ARG A 265 4.35 -17.54 -10.49
CA ARG A 265 3.73 -18.44 -9.51
C ARG A 265 4.29 -19.85 -9.59
N ASN A 266 4.54 -20.33 -10.82
CA ASN A 266 5.13 -21.64 -11.09
C ASN A 266 6.36 -21.46 -11.97
N VAL A 267 7.40 -22.24 -11.71
CA VAL A 267 8.63 -22.23 -12.52
C VAL A 267 8.31 -22.72 -13.92
N ARG A 268 8.44 -21.83 -14.91
CA ARG A 268 8.15 -22.12 -16.33
C ARG A 268 9.23 -21.48 -17.20
N VAL A 269 10.20 -22.30 -17.59
CA VAL A 269 11.38 -21.85 -18.34
C VAL A 269 11.02 -21.24 -19.68
N ALA A 270 10.03 -21.78 -20.39
CA ALA A 270 9.55 -21.21 -21.66
C ALA A 270 9.04 -19.76 -21.52
N ILE A 271 8.25 -19.48 -20.48
CA ILE A 271 7.78 -18.10 -20.20
C ILE A 271 8.94 -17.18 -19.84
N LEU A 272 9.90 -17.69 -19.05
CA LEU A 272 11.07 -16.91 -18.68
C LEU A 272 11.93 -16.58 -19.91
N HIS A 273 12.10 -17.54 -20.82
CA HIS A 273 12.78 -17.34 -22.09
C HIS A 273 12.14 -16.21 -22.90
N GLU A 274 10.82 -16.26 -23.13
CA GLU A 274 10.13 -15.20 -23.87
C GLU A 274 10.29 -13.82 -23.20
N ALA A 275 10.22 -13.75 -21.87
CA ALA A 275 10.45 -12.51 -21.13
C ALA A 275 11.89 -12.00 -21.30
N ILE A 276 12.90 -12.88 -21.24
CA ILE A 276 14.32 -12.52 -21.46
C ILE A 276 14.50 -11.92 -22.86
N GLU A 277 13.93 -12.55 -23.88
CA GLU A 277 14.00 -12.08 -25.27
C GLU A 277 13.42 -10.67 -25.41
N ILE A 278 12.25 -10.41 -24.80
CA ILE A 278 11.59 -9.09 -24.81
C ILE A 278 12.43 -8.02 -24.10
N ILE A 279 13.05 -8.38 -22.97
CA ILE A 279 13.82 -7.44 -22.14
C ILE A 279 15.19 -7.12 -22.77
N ARG A 280 15.74 -8.01 -23.60
CA ARG A 280 17.14 -7.95 -24.08
C ARG A 280 17.50 -6.60 -24.69
N ASP A 281 16.68 -6.08 -25.60
CA ASP A 281 16.96 -4.82 -26.31
C ASP A 281 16.88 -3.60 -25.39
N SER A 282 15.87 -3.56 -24.52
CA SER A 282 15.67 -2.48 -23.55
C SER A 282 16.76 -2.50 -22.49
N ARG A 283 17.19 -3.68 -22.03
CA ARG A 283 18.38 -3.87 -21.17
C ARG A 283 19.62 -3.31 -21.84
N ARG A 284 19.92 -3.71 -23.08
CA ARG A 284 21.11 -3.26 -23.82
C ARG A 284 21.12 -1.73 -23.94
N THR A 285 19.99 -1.16 -24.34
CA THR A 285 19.82 0.30 -24.48
C THR A 285 20.09 1.02 -23.17
N LEU A 286 19.56 0.53 -22.04
CA LEU A 286 19.76 1.13 -20.73
C LEU A 286 21.22 1.02 -20.25
N ILE A 287 21.85 -0.14 -20.43
CA ILE A 287 23.26 -0.35 -20.05
C ILE A 287 24.17 0.57 -20.88
N THR A 288 23.95 0.66 -22.21
CA THR A 288 24.71 1.56 -23.09
C THR A 288 24.53 3.02 -22.70
N ALA A 289 23.35 3.40 -22.20
CA ALA A 289 23.09 4.74 -21.68
C ALA A 289 23.71 5.02 -20.29
N GLY A 290 24.34 4.03 -19.66
CA GLY A 290 24.99 4.16 -18.35
C GLY A 290 24.07 3.93 -17.15
N SER A 291 22.93 3.25 -17.33
CA SER A 291 22.07 2.79 -16.25
C SER A 291 22.72 1.62 -15.48
N ASN A 292 22.38 1.49 -14.20
CA ASN A 292 22.68 0.32 -13.39
C ASN A 292 21.44 -0.56 -13.30
N LEU A 293 21.50 -1.75 -13.91
CA LEU A 293 20.37 -2.66 -14.03
C LEU A 293 20.59 -3.93 -13.19
N ASP A 294 19.63 -4.22 -12.33
CA ASP A 294 19.55 -5.40 -11.46
C ASP A 294 18.30 -6.21 -11.86
N ILE A 295 18.47 -7.32 -12.57
CA ILE A 295 17.35 -8.19 -12.95
C ILE A 295 17.34 -9.43 -12.06
N GLN A 296 16.20 -9.65 -11.41
CA GLN A 296 15.96 -10.79 -10.56
C GLN A 296 14.80 -11.60 -11.12
N TRP A 297 14.89 -12.91 -10.99
CA TRP A 297 13.75 -13.80 -11.12
C TRP A 297 13.33 -14.25 -9.74
N ALA A 298 12.03 -14.33 -9.49
CA ALA A 298 11.52 -14.92 -8.27
C ALA A 298 10.27 -15.75 -8.51
N TYR A 299 10.12 -16.82 -7.74
CA TYR A 299 8.92 -17.63 -7.75
C TYR A 299 8.36 -17.89 -6.37
N ASN A 300 7.04 -18.03 -6.30
CA ASN A 300 6.35 -18.43 -5.08
C ASN A 300 6.52 -19.94 -4.93
N GLY A 301 7.61 -20.35 -4.28
CA GLY A 301 7.75 -21.71 -3.84
C GLY A 301 6.75 -21.94 -2.71
N GLN A 302 5.65 -22.64 -2.97
CA GLN A 302 5.01 -23.37 -1.89
C GLN A 302 6.03 -24.37 -1.35
N ARG A 303 6.89 -23.98 -0.41
CA ARG A 303 7.59 -24.90 0.49
C ARG A 303 6.55 -25.48 1.44
N GLY A 304 5.64 -26.27 0.90
CA GLY A 304 4.60 -26.97 1.63
C GLY A 304 5.12 -28.15 2.46
N LEU A 305 6.33 -28.09 3.04
CA LEU A 305 6.84 -29.14 3.95
C LEU A 305 7.80 -28.67 5.04
N PHE A 306 8.32 -27.45 5.07
CA PHE A 306 9.20 -27.01 6.16
C PHE A 306 8.91 -25.56 6.58
N GLN A 307 8.51 -25.45 7.85
CA GLN A 307 8.27 -24.25 8.67
C GLN A 307 6.92 -23.54 8.46
N GLN A 308 5.94 -24.05 9.20
CA GLN A 308 4.87 -23.26 9.80
C GLN A 308 5.49 -22.26 10.79
N ASP A 309 5.89 -21.08 10.34
CA ASP A 309 5.82 -19.90 11.19
C ASP A 309 4.96 -18.86 10.47
N ARG A 310 3.73 -18.74 10.97
CA ARG A 310 2.62 -18.04 10.35
C ARG A 310 2.69 -16.53 10.51
N HIS A 311 3.84 -15.86 10.47
CA HIS A 311 3.87 -14.40 10.59
C HIS A 311 4.62 -13.77 9.41
N SER A 312 3.83 -13.24 8.47
CA SER A 312 4.20 -12.30 7.39
C SER A 312 5.30 -12.72 6.41
N GLY A 313 4.89 -13.10 5.20
CA GLY A 313 5.76 -13.08 4.03
C GLY A 313 5.60 -14.33 3.18
N HIS A 314 5.16 -14.16 1.93
CA HIS A 314 5.36 -15.21 0.94
C HIS A 314 6.87 -15.38 0.75
N ASP A 315 7.43 -16.55 1.08
CA ASP A 315 8.84 -16.86 0.84
C ASP A 315 9.08 -17.03 -0.66
N TRP A 316 9.36 -15.92 -1.32
CA TRP A 316 9.81 -15.91 -2.70
C TRP A 316 11.25 -16.39 -2.75
N VAL A 317 11.49 -17.50 -3.45
CA VAL A 317 12.86 -17.85 -3.84
C VAL A 317 13.29 -16.87 -4.91
N ARG A 318 14.38 -16.14 -4.66
CA ARG A 318 14.93 -15.13 -5.56
C ARG A 318 16.24 -15.63 -6.17
N PHE A 319 16.44 -15.29 -7.42
CA PHE A 319 17.62 -15.60 -8.20
C PHE A 319 18.07 -14.34 -8.94
N GLN A 320 19.34 -13.97 -8.76
CA GLN A 320 19.95 -12.87 -9.49
C GLN A 320 20.29 -13.33 -10.90
N MET A 321 19.74 -12.67 -11.92
CA MET A 321 20.04 -12.99 -13.31
C MET A 321 21.26 -12.17 -13.76
N GLY A 322 22.38 -12.85 -14.01
CA GLY A 322 23.59 -12.24 -14.56
C GLY A 322 23.49 -11.96 -16.06
N ASP A 323 24.53 -11.33 -16.61
CA ASP A 323 24.64 -10.98 -18.03
C ASP A 323 24.55 -12.22 -18.94
N GLU A 324 25.01 -13.38 -18.44
CA GLU A 324 24.97 -14.66 -19.15
C GLU A 324 23.56 -15.11 -19.55
N TYR A 325 22.50 -14.68 -18.85
CA TYR A 325 21.12 -15.01 -19.22
C TYR A 325 20.62 -14.24 -20.44
N PHE A 326 21.20 -13.06 -20.68
CA PHE A 326 20.77 -12.16 -21.74
C PHE A 326 21.69 -12.25 -22.96
N ASP A 327 22.95 -12.64 -22.76
CA ASP A 327 23.97 -12.58 -23.79
C ASP A 327 24.28 -13.98 -24.40
N ARG A 328 23.80 -15.07 -23.79
CA ARG A 328 23.99 -16.45 -24.30
C ARG A 328 22.76 -17.00 -25.02
N PRO A 329 22.94 -17.99 -25.91
CA PRO A 329 21.84 -18.78 -26.47
C PRO A 329 21.00 -19.44 -25.39
N ARG A 330 19.74 -19.76 -25.75
CA ARG A 330 18.77 -20.34 -24.83
C ARG A 330 19.27 -21.58 -24.13
N GLU A 331 19.86 -22.48 -24.90
CA GLU A 331 20.29 -23.80 -24.45
C GLU A 331 21.31 -23.70 -23.30
N GLU A 332 22.21 -22.72 -23.37
CA GLU A 332 23.26 -22.53 -22.37
C GLU A 332 22.72 -21.95 -21.07
N TRP A 333 21.93 -20.88 -21.13
CA TRP A 333 21.43 -20.28 -19.88
C TRP A 333 20.32 -21.14 -19.25
N GLU A 334 19.55 -21.89 -20.04
CA GLU A 334 18.54 -22.84 -19.56
C GLU A 334 19.18 -23.96 -18.74
N GLU A 335 20.37 -24.44 -19.13
CA GLU A 335 21.15 -25.40 -18.35
C GLU A 335 21.62 -24.80 -17.00
N LEU A 336 22.11 -23.56 -17.00
CA LEU A 336 22.49 -22.84 -15.78
C LEU A 336 21.30 -22.68 -14.83
N PHE A 337 20.15 -22.28 -15.38
CA PHE A 337 18.91 -22.10 -14.63
C PHE A 337 18.40 -23.43 -14.05
N THR A 338 18.41 -24.50 -14.84
CA THR A 338 18.00 -25.83 -14.41
C THR A 338 18.92 -26.36 -13.31
N THR A 339 20.22 -26.09 -13.40
CA THR A 339 21.20 -26.43 -12.36
C THR A 339 20.89 -25.71 -11.05
N PHE A 340 20.52 -24.43 -11.12
CA PHE A 340 20.08 -23.66 -9.95
C PHE A 340 18.80 -24.23 -9.32
N LEU A 341 17.84 -24.69 -10.14
CA LEU A 341 16.57 -25.26 -9.66
C LEU A 341 16.72 -26.65 -9.01
N ARG A 342 17.82 -27.38 -9.27
CA ARG A 342 18.03 -28.70 -8.68
C ARG A 342 18.19 -28.58 -7.16
N PRO A 343 17.40 -29.30 -6.35
CA PRO A 343 17.55 -29.30 -4.90
C PRO A 343 18.96 -29.73 -4.49
N ALA A 344 19.56 -29.02 -3.54
CA ALA A 344 20.86 -29.38 -2.95
C ALA A 344 20.89 -30.81 -2.38
N SER A 345 19.73 -31.39 -2.07
CA SER A 345 19.60 -32.79 -1.61
C SER A 345 19.95 -33.84 -2.67
N SER A 346 19.94 -33.49 -3.97
CA SER A 346 20.46 -34.35 -5.04
C SER A 346 21.98 -34.20 -5.26
N GLN A 347 22.63 -33.27 -4.57
CA GLN A 347 24.08 -33.02 -4.67
C GLN A 347 24.87 -33.53 -3.44
N HIS A 348 24.23 -34.25 -2.53
CA HIS A 348 24.87 -34.80 -1.32
C HIS A 348 25.78 -36.03 -1.52
N SER A 349 26.33 -36.22 -2.72
CA SER A 349 27.55 -37.02 -2.92
C SER A 349 28.83 -36.17 -3.04
N SER A 350 28.75 -34.83 -2.95
CA SER A 350 29.94 -33.95 -2.85
C SER A 350 29.59 -32.61 -2.19
N SER A 351 29.77 -32.51 -0.87
CA SER A 351 29.37 -31.38 -0.03
C SER A 351 30.27 -30.12 -0.13
N ALA A 352 31.16 -30.03 -1.13
CA ALA A 352 32.12 -28.93 -1.23
C ALA A 352 31.74 -27.84 -2.25
N SER A 353 30.84 -28.09 -3.22
CA SER A 353 30.76 -27.24 -4.42
C SER A 353 29.83 -26.03 -4.32
N LEU A 354 28.72 -26.08 -3.57
CA LEU A 354 27.71 -25.01 -3.54
C LEU A 354 28.05 -23.86 -2.59
N SER A 355 28.70 -24.15 -1.45
CA SER A 355 29.29 -23.12 -0.59
C SER A 355 30.44 -22.41 -1.29
N GLU A 356 31.27 -23.16 -2.05
CA GLU A 356 32.27 -22.57 -2.94
C GLU A 356 31.68 -21.73 -4.06
N LEU A 357 30.58 -22.16 -4.69
CA LEU A 357 29.95 -21.39 -5.79
C LEU A 357 29.34 -20.07 -5.28
N ASN A 358 28.61 -20.12 -4.16
CA ASN A 358 28.07 -18.91 -3.54
C ASN A 358 29.16 -18.00 -2.97
N MET A 359 30.26 -18.56 -2.48
CA MET A 359 31.43 -17.79 -2.04
C MET A 359 32.20 -17.19 -3.22
N LYS A 360 32.34 -17.93 -4.34
CA LYS A 360 32.95 -17.44 -5.59
C LYS A 360 32.11 -16.34 -6.22
N ASN A 361 30.78 -16.47 -6.25
CA ASN A 361 29.90 -15.41 -6.75
C ASN A 361 29.98 -14.14 -5.88
N ARG A 362 30.00 -14.29 -4.54
CA ARG A 362 30.22 -13.14 -3.63
C ARG A 362 31.62 -12.53 -3.76
N LEU A 363 32.64 -13.34 -4.07
CA LEU A 363 34.00 -12.85 -4.32
C LEU A 363 34.10 -12.12 -5.66
N LEU A 364 33.45 -12.63 -6.71
CA LEU A 364 33.35 -11.99 -8.03
C LEU A 364 32.58 -10.65 -7.97
N GLU A 365 31.53 -10.57 -7.15
CA GLU A 365 30.86 -9.29 -6.86
C GLU A 365 31.80 -8.29 -6.18
N LYS A 366 32.55 -8.72 -5.16
CA LYS A 366 33.50 -7.85 -4.45
C LYS A 366 34.64 -7.37 -5.35
N THR A 367 35.18 -8.23 -6.21
CA THR A 367 36.24 -7.85 -7.15
C THR A 367 35.72 -6.96 -8.28
N SER A 368 34.51 -7.19 -8.78
CA SER A 368 33.84 -6.33 -9.77
C SER A 368 33.59 -4.92 -9.21
N ILE A 369 33.12 -4.82 -7.96
CA ILE A 369 32.93 -3.53 -7.27
C ILE A 369 34.28 -2.84 -7.04
N ALA A 370 35.30 -3.56 -6.60
CA ALA A 370 36.64 -3.00 -6.38
C ALA A 370 37.26 -2.47 -7.69
N ALA A 371 37.17 -3.23 -8.79
CA ALA A 371 37.66 -2.81 -10.10
C ALA A 371 36.94 -1.54 -10.60
N ARG A 372 35.62 -1.44 -10.39
CA ARG A 372 34.85 -0.23 -10.74
C ARG A 372 35.25 0.99 -9.91
N MET A 373 35.64 0.80 -8.64
CA MET A 373 36.13 1.89 -7.78
C MET A 373 37.55 2.36 -8.17
N GLU A 374 38.44 1.44 -8.55
CA GLU A 374 39.80 1.78 -9.00
C GLU A 374 39.82 2.52 -10.35
N ASP A 375 38.95 2.15 -11.28
CA ASP A 375 38.77 2.86 -12.54
C ASP A 375 38.22 4.29 -12.34
N GLY A 376 37.30 4.46 -11.38
CA GLY A 376 36.81 5.79 -10.97
C GLY A 376 37.89 6.67 -10.35
N ALA A 377 38.73 6.10 -9.48
CA ALA A 377 39.84 6.82 -8.84
C ALA A 377 40.93 7.22 -9.85
N SER A 378 41.23 6.36 -10.82
CA SER A 378 42.25 6.61 -11.86
C SER A 378 41.84 7.74 -12.82
N ARG A 379 40.56 7.80 -13.22
CA ARG A 379 40.02 8.90 -14.04
C ARG A 379 39.99 10.24 -13.30
N SER A 380 39.73 10.20 -11.98
CA SER A 380 39.75 11.39 -11.13
C SER A 380 41.16 12.01 -11.02
N ARG A 381 42.20 11.16 -10.96
CA ARG A 381 43.61 11.60 -10.92
C ARG A 381 44.11 12.14 -12.26
N SER A 382 43.67 11.60 -13.39
CA SER A 382 44.08 12.13 -14.71
C SER A 382 43.42 13.48 -15.04
N SER A 383 42.17 13.70 -14.60
CA SER A 383 41.48 14.99 -14.71
C SER A 383 42.18 16.09 -13.92
N ALA A 384 42.61 15.80 -12.69
CA ALA A 384 43.33 16.76 -11.84
C ALA A 384 44.73 17.12 -12.39
N ALA A 385 45.42 16.16 -13.02
CA ALA A 385 46.71 16.42 -13.66
C ALA A 385 46.59 17.26 -14.95
N THR A 386 45.46 17.14 -15.66
CA THR A 386 45.22 17.88 -16.90
C THR A 386 44.82 19.34 -16.63
N GLN A 387 44.06 19.61 -15.56
CA GLN A 387 43.75 20.98 -15.15
C GLN A 387 44.96 21.75 -14.58
N ARG A 388 45.96 21.06 -14.02
CA ARG A 388 47.20 21.72 -13.55
C ARG A 388 48.15 22.18 -14.66
N LYS A 389 48.04 21.62 -15.87
CA LYS A 389 48.89 22.02 -17.02
C LYS A 389 48.33 23.18 -17.83
N THR A 390 47.13 23.65 -17.53
CA THR A 390 46.45 24.75 -18.25
C THR A 390 46.42 26.06 -17.46
N GLN A 391 47.11 26.13 -16.31
CA GLN A 391 47.18 27.33 -15.44
C GLN A 391 48.62 27.84 -15.18
N THR A 392 49.58 27.44 -16.00
CA THR A 392 50.94 28.03 -16.09
C THR A 392 51.22 28.34 -17.54
#